data_AF-A0A9W6UB37-F1
#
_entry.id   AF-A0A9W6UB37-F1
#
_cell.length_a   1.000
_cell.length_b   1.000
_cell.length_c   1.000
_cell.angle_alpha   90.00
_cell.angle_beta   90.00
_cell.angle_gamma   90.00
#
_symmetry.space_group_name_H-M   'P 1'
#
loop_
_entity.id
_entity.type
_entity.pdbx_description
1 polymer ?
#
loop_
_entity_poly.entity_id
_entity_poly.type
_entity_poly.pdbx_seq_one_letter_code
_entity_poly.pdbx_strand_id
1 'polypeptide(L)'
;MTKFFRFATAVAAALGLASAASESSASVADTCVIVDFETATSDFTALNNIVTIIKSSPSLLSSYLSDPLTIEDQTLTEQDFSFLGYTFTVTPTINSLNVSGLTTLAPKQINVTGSDTLDIGTDFTGTVSVAATFSVQIAQPNHKWYQICWVDLLHPLVCDPVTYTVDVALALKEPEVVTSAQVDMYQCAEGISTSVCSNLTVTSILVSVLSGSDLITIEEEVLLRLKSASLTALTLGWDSITNIDFVFHQTGTFITQIINSLLDFSAEELNKKGDYYKVFIEVLDKLLLSLLNNLITNDLTPQFGATCLES
;
A
#
# COMPACT_ATOMS: atom_id res chain seq x y z
N MET A 1 -0.52 -13.24 -1.86
CA MET A 1 0.01 -11.95 -1.35
C MET A 1 1.39 -11.62 -1.91
N THR A 2 2.28 -12.61 -2.10
CA THR A 2 3.62 -12.44 -2.73
C THR A 2 3.63 -11.84 -4.14
N LYS A 3 2.52 -11.82 -4.89
CA LYS A 3 2.48 -11.35 -6.30
C LYS A 3 2.12 -9.86 -6.49
N PHE A 4 1.47 -9.22 -5.52
CA PHE A 4 1.01 -7.83 -5.65
C PHE A 4 2.09 -6.81 -5.28
N PHE A 5 2.96 -7.15 -4.32
CA PHE A 5 4.12 -6.33 -3.96
C PHE A 5 5.22 -6.30 -5.03
N ARG A 6 5.17 -7.20 -6.01
CA ARG A 6 6.22 -7.39 -7.05
C ARG A 6 6.38 -6.22 -8.01
N PHE A 7 5.36 -5.37 -8.13
CA PHE A 7 5.39 -4.27 -9.09
C PHE A 7 5.85 -2.94 -8.45
N ALA A 8 5.49 -2.69 -7.19
CA ALA A 8 5.90 -1.49 -6.47
C ALA A 8 7.37 -1.53 -6.03
N THR A 9 7.95 -2.72 -5.82
CA THR A 9 9.35 -2.89 -5.44
C THR A 9 10.34 -2.74 -6.61
N ALA A 10 9.93 -2.89 -7.87
CA ALA A 10 10.86 -2.80 -9.02
C ALA A 10 11.34 -1.37 -9.37
N VAL A 11 10.93 -0.37 -8.60
CA VAL A 11 10.88 1.05 -9.00
C VAL A 11 11.89 1.95 -8.26
N ALA A 12 12.53 1.48 -7.18
CA ALA A 12 13.42 2.32 -6.36
C ALA A 12 14.93 2.12 -6.62
N ALA A 13 15.29 1.63 -7.81
CA ALA A 13 16.63 1.08 -8.01
C ALA A 13 17.38 1.67 -9.20
N ALA A 14 18.36 2.51 -8.90
CA ALA A 14 19.73 2.29 -9.32
C ALA A 14 20.65 3.34 -8.71
N LEU A 15 21.91 2.98 -8.53
CA LEU A 15 23.04 3.90 -8.37
C LEU A 15 24.32 3.17 -8.78
N GLY A 16 25.29 3.81 -9.41
CA GLY A 16 26.54 3.14 -9.79
C GLY A 16 27.70 4.09 -10.05
N LEU A 17 28.73 4.03 -9.22
CA LEU A 17 30.08 4.54 -9.52
C LEU A 17 31.14 3.57 -9.01
N ALA A 18 32.08 3.20 -9.88
CA ALA A 18 33.09 2.17 -9.66
C ALA A 18 34.44 2.73 -9.21
N SER A 19 35.07 2.12 -8.20
CA SER A 19 36.53 1.96 -8.11
C SER A 19 36.88 0.91 -7.03
N ALA A 20 38.10 0.37 -7.07
CA ALA A 20 38.49 -0.86 -6.38
C ALA A 20 39.25 -0.60 -5.06
N ALA A 21 38.91 -1.36 -4.01
CA ALA A 21 39.75 -1.57 -2.82
C ALA A 21 39.45 -2.92 -2.12
N SER A 22 40.42 -3.32 -1.30
CA SER A 22 40.82 -4.68 -0.88
C SER A 22 40.02 -5.36 0.25
N GLU A 23 40.05 -6.70 0.20
CA GLU A 23 39.38 -7.68 1.07
C GLU A 23 39.78 -7.64 2.56
N SER A 24 38.94 -7.02 3.38
CA SER A 24 38.59 -7.53 4.72
C SER A 24 37.23 -8.23 4.60
N SER A 25 36.82 -9.06 5.57
CA SER A 25 35.44 -9.61 5.60
C SER A 25 34.45 -8.44 5.61
N ALA A 26 33.90 -8.13 4.43
CA ALA A 26 33.12 -6.94 4.20
C ALA A 26 31.89 -6.95 5.11
N SER A 27 31.76 -5.91 5.92
CA SER A 27 30.56 -5.69 6.74
C SER A 27 29.69 -4.64 6.06
N VAL A 28 28.37 -4.77 6.19
CA VAL A 28 27.40 -3.79 5.65
C VAL A 28 27.75 -2.36 6.07
N ALA A 29 28.23 -2.18 7.30
CA ALA A 29 28.58 -0.86 7.83
C ALA A 29 29.79 -0.22 7.12
N ASP A 30 30.72 -1.04 6.59
CA ASP A 30 31.94 -0.57 5.94
C ASP A 30 31.79 -0.46 4.42
N THR A 31 30.82 -1.18 3.83
CA THR A 31 30.66 -1.28 2.37
C THR A 31 29.37 -0.69 1.83
N CYS A 32 28.34 -0.52 2.65
CA CYS A 32 27.03 -0.07 2.19
C CYS A 32 26.69 1.33 2.69
N VAL A 33 26.15 2.16 1.81
CA VAL A 33 25.58 3.47 2.14
C VAL A 33 24.15 3.54 1.65
N ILE A 34 23.34 4.41 2.25
CA ILE A 34 21.97 4.64 1.80
C ILE A 34 22.00 5.35 0.44
N VAL A 35 21.14 4.90 -0.46
CA VAL A 35 20.89 5.53 -1.76
C VAL A 35 20.31 6.93 -1.55
N ASP A 36 20.86 7.92 -2.23
CA ASP A 36 20.27 9.25 -2.31
C ASP A 36 19.53 9.41 -3.65
N PHE A 37 18.21 9.33 -3.62
CA PHE A 37 17.35 9.40 -4.80
C PHE A 37 17.46 10.73 -5.55
N GLU A 38 17.81 11.85 -4.87
CA GLU A 38 17.99 13.15 -5.54
C GLU A 38 19.23 13.15 -6.43
N THR A 39 20.22 12.32 -6.12
CA THR A 39 21.43 12.17 -6.93
C THR A 39 21.28 11.10 -8.02
N ALA A 40 20.34 10.16 -7.86
CA ALA A 40 20.04 9.06 -8.79
C ALA A 40 19.21 9.47 -10.02
N THR A 41 19.32 10.72 -10.49
CA THR A 41 18.43 11.29 -11.52
C THR A 41 18.41 10.52 -12.85
N SER A 42 19.57 10.03 -13.31
CA SER A 42 19.68 9.24 -14.54
C SER A 42 18.94 7.91 -14.45
N ASP A 43 18.92 7.34 -13.25
CA ASP A 43 18.33 6.04 -12.98
C ASP A 43 16.81 6.13 -12.97
N PHE A 44 16.25 7.11 -12.27
CA PHE A 44 14.80 7.39 -12.32
C PHE A 44 14.34 7.83 -13.72
N THR A 45 15.20 8.52 -14.49
CA THR A 45 14.90 8.81 -15.90
C THR A 45 14.78 7.52 -16.73
N ALA A 46 15.70 6.59 -16.55
CA ALA A 46 15.68 5.31 -17.26
C ALA A 46 14.51 4.41 -16.81
N LEU A 47 14.18 4.39 -15.52
CA LEU A 47 13.00 3.71 -14.99
C LEU A 47 11.70 4.30 -15.55
N ASN A 48 11.59 5.62 -15.65
CA ASN A 48 10.43 6.28 -16.26
C ASN A 48 10.28 5.96 -17.76
N ASN A 49 11.38 5.69 -18.47
CA ASN A 49 11.33 5.17 -19.83
C ASN A 49 10.76 3.74 -19.86
N ILE A 50 11.13 2.88 -18.90
CA ILE A 50 10.56 1.53 -18.76
C ILE A 50 9.06 1.60 -18.46
N VAL A 51 8.64 2.45 -17.54
CA VAL A 51 7.22 2.71 -17.24
C VAL A 51 6.45 3.07 -18.52
N THR A 52 7.04 3.90 -19.38
CA THR A 52 6.44 4.29 -20.67
C THR A 52 6.29 3.11 -21.63
N ILE A 53 7.28 2.21 -21.68
CA ILE A 53 7.22 0.97 -22.47
C ILE A 53 6.10 0.06 -21.96
N ILE A 54 6.04 -0.13 -20.63
CA ILE A 54 5.04 -0.96 -19.95
C ILE A 54 3.64 -0.42 -20.20
N LYS A 55 3.44 0.89 -20.06
CA LYS A 55 2.15 1.55 -20.35
C LYS A 55 1.69 1.34 -21.79
N SER A 56 2.63 1.24 -22.72
CA SER A 56 2.35 0.97 -24.14
C SER A 56 2.13 -0.52 -24.43
N SER A 57 2.53 -1.42 -23.52
CA SER A 57 2.42 -2.88 -23.65
C SER A 57 1.90 -3.54 -22.36
N PRO A 58 0.61 -3.38 -22.02
CA PRO A 58 0.05 -3.83 -20.74
C PRO A 58 0.18 -5.35 -20.49
N SER A 59 0.31 -6.14 -21.56
CA SER A 59 0.54 -7.58 -21.48
C SER A 59 1.79 -7.95 -20.66
N LEU A 60 2.79 -7.06 -20.60
CA LEU A 60 4.00 -7.26 -19.81
C LEU A 60 3.73 -7.35 -18.30
N LEU A 61 2.65 -6.73 -17.80
CA LEU A 61 2.28 -6.77 -16.38
C LEU A 61 1.27 -7.85 -16.07
N SER A 62 0.42 -8.20 -17.04
CA SER A 62 -0.71 -9.10 -16.83
C SER A 62 -0.32 -10.47 -16.25
N SER A 63 0.88 -10.98 -16.57
CA SER A 63 1.39 -12.25 -16.03
C SER A 63 1.85 -12.18 -14.58
N TYR A 64 2.11 -10.98 -14.07
CA TYR A 64 2.64 -10.74 -12.72
C TYR A 64 1.55 -10.27 -11.75
N LEU A 65 0.43 -9.78 -12.26
CA LEU A 65 -0.71 -9.37 -11.47
C LEU A 65 -1.62 -10.57 -11.19
N SER A 66 -1.96 -10.76 -9.91
CA SER A 66 -3.06 -11.66 -9.54
C SER A 66 -4.38 -10.92 -9.74
N ASP A 67 -5.29 -11.50 -10.53
CA ASP A 67 -6.64 -10.98 -10.76
C ASP A 67 -7.65 -12.16 -10.72
N PRO A 68 -8.47 -12.31 -9.66
CA PRO A 68 -8.56 -11.41 -8.52
C PRO A 68 -7.36 -11.51 -7.56
N LEU A 69 -7.06 -10.39 -6.88
CA LEU A 69 -6.22 -10.36 -5.70
C LEU A 69 -7.07 -10.61 -4.46
N THR A 70 -6.72 -11.66 -3.71
CA THR A 70 -7.34 -11.95 -2.41
C THR A 70 -6.38 -11.63 -1.28
N ILE A 71 -6.87 -10.88 -0.30
CA ILE A 71 -6.23 -10.55 0.98
C ILE A 71 -7.17 -10.98 2.10
N GLU A 72 -6.65 -11.63 3.12
CA GLU A 72 -7.46 -12.18 4.22
C GLU A 72 -6.81 -11.87 5.57
N ASP A 73 -7.66 -11.78 6.60
CA ASP A 73 -7.28 -11.67 8.01
C ASP A 73 -6.25 -10.57 8.34
N GLN A 74 -6.49 -9.36 7.83
CA GLN A 74 -5.64 -8.19 8.12
C GLN A 74 -6.26 -7.32 9.20
N THR A 75 -5.63 -7.26 10.37
CA THR A 75 -6.03 -6.29 11.42
C THR A 75 -5.29 -4.97 11.19
N LEU A 76 -6.07 -3.90 11.00
CA LEU A 76 -5.57 -2.57 10.72
C LEU A 76 -5.25 -1.82 12.02
N THR A 77 -4.61 -0.66 11.88
CA THR A 77 -4.26 0.21 12.99
C THR A 77 -5.51 0.75 13.68
N GLU A 78 -5.49 0.74 15.02
CA GLU A 78 -6.55 1.33 15.84
C GLU A 78 -6.73 2.82 15.54
N GLN A 79 -7.98 3.26 15.51
CA GLN A 79 -8.37 4.65 15.28
C GLN A 79 -9.18 5.14 16.47
N ASP A 80 -8.72 6.21 17.08
CA ASP A 80 -9.48 6.89 18.14
C ASP A 80 -10.32 8.01 17.54
N PHE A 81 -11.59 8.07 17.95
CA PHE A 81 -12.47 9.18 17.62
C PHE A 81 -13.28 9.63 18.83
N SER A 82 -13.76 10.87 18.80
CA SER A 82 -14.61 11.39 19.85
C SER A 82 -16.02 11.66 19.34
N PHE A 83 -17.01 11.14 20.06
CA PHE A 83 -18.42 11.33 19.75
C PHE A 83 -19.19 11.61 21.05
N LEU A 84 -19.99 12.68 21.05
CA LEU A 84 -20.77 13.14 22.20
C LEU A 84 -19.95 13.32 23.51
N GLY A 85 -18.68 13.72 23.40
CA GLY A 85 -17.79 13.92 24.55
C GLY A 85 -17.20 12.63 25.13
N TYR A 86 -17.40 11.49 24.48
CA TYR A 86 -16.76 10.21 24.80
C TYR A 86 -15.65 9.91 23.79
N THR A 87 -14.64 9.13 24.22
CA THR A 87 -13.61 8.58 23.34
C THR A 87 -13.96 7.14 23.02
N PHE A 88 -13.93 6.83 21.74
CA PHE A 88 -14.12 5.49 21.21
C PHE A 88 -12.86 5.07 20.46
N THR A 89 -12.52 3.80 20.58
CA THR A 89 -11.43 3.18 19.82
C THR A 89 -12.04 2.19 18.85
N VAL A 90 -11.69 2.32 17.58
CA VAL A 90 -12.12 1.44 16.50
C VAL A 90 -10.93 0.64 16.01
N THR A 91 -11.09 -0.67 15.98
CA THR A 91 -10.11 -1.59 15.43
C THR A 91 -10.73 -2.28 14.22
N PRO A 92 -10.41 -1.83 12.98
CA PRO A 92 -10.89 -2.47 11.77
C PRO A 92 -10.08 -3.74 11.46
N THR A 93 -10.77 -4.78 11.06
CA THR A 93 -10.20 -6.04 10.56
C THR A 93 -10.80 -6.34 9.20
N ILE A 94 -9.95 -6.53 8.20
CA ILE A 94 -10.34 -7.06 6.90
C ILE A 94 -10.38 -8.57 7.03
N ASN A 95 -11.56 -9.16 7.07
CA ASN A 95 -11.70 -10.63 7.09
C ASN A 95 -11.38 -11.21 5.71
N SER A 96 -11.93 -10.60 4.67
CA SER A 96 -11.65 -10.95 3.28
C SER A 96 -11.73 -9.70 2.42
N LEU A 97 -10.83 -9.57 1.45
CA LEU A 97 -10.79 -8.53 0.45
C LEU A 97 -10.43 -9.16 -0.88
N ASN A 98 -11.35 -9.09 -1.83
CA ASN A 98 -11.18 -9.56 -3.19
C ASN A 98 -11.23 -8.36 -4.14
N VAL A 99 -10.14 -8.13 -4.87
CA VAL A 99 -10.00 -7.04 -5.83
C VAL A 99 -9.83 -7.62 -7.22
N SER A 100 -10.69 -7.23 -8.16
CA SER A 100 -10.68 -7.70 -9.54
C SER A 100 -10.61 -6.54 -10.54
N GLY A 101 -10.19 -6.82 -11.77
CA GLY A 101 -9.98 -5.81 -12.81
C GLY A 101 -8.59 -5.16 -12.77
N LEU A 102 -7.67 -5.75 -12.00
CA LEU A 102 -6.30 -5.30 -11.83
C LEU A 102 -5.48 -5.45 -13.12
N THR A 103 -5.88 -6.31 -14.04
CA THR A 103 -5.24 -6.46 -15.36
C THR A 103 -5.23 -5.19 -16.21
N THR A 104 -6.03 -4.18 -15.88
CA THR A 104 -6.06 -2.87 -16.57
C THR A 104 -5.09 -1.83 -16.02
N LEU A 105 -4.21 -2.24 -15.10
CA LEU A 105 -3.20 -1.41 -14.43
C LEU A 105 -2.25 -0.77 -15.45
N ALA A 106 -2.08 0.54 -15.34
CA ALA A 106 -1.18 1.36 -16.13
C ALA A 106 -0.35 2.23 -15.18
N PRO A 107 0.93 1.90 -14.93
CA PRO A 107 1.73 2.62 -13.94
C PRO A 107 2.01 4.06 -14.35
N LYS A 108 2.13 4.93 -13.36
CA LYS A 108 2.56 6.32 -13.51
C LYS A 108 4.06 6.42 -13.42
N GLN A 109 4.58 7.55 -13.92
CA GLN A 109 5.96 7.91 -13.72
C GLN A 109 6.25 8.09 -12.23
N ILE A 110 7.46 7.70 -11.86
CA ILE A 110 8.01 7.77 -10.53
C ILE A 110 8.54 9.18 -10.35
N ASN A 111 8.17 9.81 -9.24
CA ASN A 111 8.58 11.17 -8.92
C ASN A 111 9.43 11.14 -7.64
N VAL A 112 10.67 11.61 -7.71
CA VAL A 112 11.53 11.73 -6.53
C VAL A 112 11.17 13.01 -5.79
N THR A 113 10.85 12.90 -4.51
CA THR A 113 10.43 14.04 -3.66
C THR A 113 11.48 14.42 -2.61
N GLY A 114 12.49 13.58 -2.40
CA GLY A 114 13.61 13.82 -1.48
C GLY A 114 14.61 12.66 -1.55
N SER A 115 15.62 12.68 -0.68
CA SER A 115 16.75 11.73 -0.72
C SER A 115 16.35 10.26 -0.54
N ASP A 116 15.27 10.00 0.18
CA ASP A 116 14.73 8.66 0.50
C ASP A 116 13.21 8.60 0.27
N THR A 117 12.63 9.60 -0.40
CA THR A 117 11.19 9.67 -0.64
C THR A 117 10.85 9.78 -2.12
N LEU A 118 9.81 9.08 -2.52
CA LEU A 118 9.32 9.05 -3.89
C LEU A 118 7.80 8.87 -3.93
N ASP A 119 7.17 9.39 -4.98
CA ASP A 119 5.78 9.08 -5.32
C ASP A 119 5.74 7.98 -6.37
N ILE A 120 4.95 6.95 -6.09
CA ILE A 120 4.58 5.89 -7.02
C ILE A 120 3.09 5.98 -7.24
N GLY A 121 2.65 5.85 -8.50
CA GLY A 121 1.23 5.83 -8.79
C GLY A 121 0.87 4.83 -9.88
N THR A 122 -0.41 4.56 -9.98
CA THR A 122 -0.97 3.79 -11.09
C THR A 122 -2.36 4.28 -11.44
N ASP A 123 -2.64 4.29 -12.73
CA ASP A 123 -3.98 4.39 -13.29
C ASP A 123 -4.53 2.99 -13.54
N PHE A 124 -5.85 2.87 -13.61
CA PHE A 124 -6.52 1.71 -14.19
C PHE A 124 -7.37 2.17 -15.36
N THR A 125 -7.23 1.53 -16.52
CA THR A 125 -8.00 1.91 -17.72
C THR A 125 -9.41 1.31 -17.75
N GLY A 126 -9.70 0.39 -16.83
CA GLY A 126 -10.99 -0.28 -16.72
C GLY A 126 -11.70 -0.03 -15.39
N THR A 127 -12.63 -0.93 -15.07
CA THR A 127 -13.31 -0.94 -13.77
C THR A 127 -12.58 -1.87 -12.81
N VAL A 128 -12.25 -1.38 -11.62
CA VAL A 128 -11.76 -2.19 -10.51
C VAL A 128 -12.93 -2.47 -9.58
N SER A 129 -13.20 -3.74 -9.34
CA SER A 129 -14.27 -4.18 -8.42
C SER A 129 -13.67 -4.77 -7.16
N VAL A 130 -14.18 -4.32 -6.03
CA VAL A 130 -13.79 -4.72 -4.68
C VAL A 130 -14.99 -5.38 -4.02
N ALA A 131 -14.79 -6.60 -3.54
CA ALA A 131 -15.71 -7.28 -2.64
C ALA A 131 -14.96 -7.58 -1.35
N ALA A 132 -15.44 -7.05 -0.23
CA ALA A 132 -14.74 -7.15 1.04
C ALA A 132 -15.70 -7.41 2.20
N THR A 133 -15.25 -8.20 3.16
CA THR A 133 -15.91 -8.39 4.45
C THR A 133 -15.01 -7.78 5.51
N PHE A 134 -15.53 -6.78 6.21
CA PHE A 134 -14.85 -6.12 7.32
C PHE A 134 -15.52 -6.46 8.64
N SER A 135 -14.72 -6.60 9.68
CA SER A 135 -15.16 -6.55 11.06
C SER A 135 -14.61 -5.30 11.72
N VAL A 136 -15.46 -4.54 12.38
CA VAL A 136 -15.11 -3.31 13.07
C VAL A 136 -15.39 -3.54 14.55
N GLN A 137 -14.33 -3.68 15.34
CA GLN A 137 -14.45 -3.71 16.79
C GLN A 137 -14.49 -2.28 17.31
N ILE A 138 -15.45 -1.99 18.18
CA ILE A 138 -15.64 -0.66 18.77
C ILE A 138 -15.62 -0.80 20.27
N ALA A 139 -14.66 -0.12 20.91
CA ALA A 139 -14.49 -0.09 22.35
C ALA A 139 -14.71 1.33 22.89
N GLN A 140 -15.19 1.42 24.13
CA GLN A 140 -15.26 2.67 24.90
C GLN A 140 -14.30 2.56 26.10
N PRO A 141 -12.97 2.65 25.88
CA PRO A 141 -11.95 2.22 26.84
C PRO A 141 -11.96 2.97 28.17
N ASN A 142 -12.51 4.19 28.21
CA ASN A 142 -12.56 5.05 29.39
C ASN A 142 -13.97 5.19 30.00
N HIS A 143 -14.86 4.23 29.75
CA HIS A 143 -16.21 4.23 30.31
C HIS A 143 -16.19 4.28 31.84
N LYS A 144 -16.95 5.21 32.42
CA LYS A 144 -17.20 5.29 33.86
C LYS A 144 -18.56 4.68 34.18
N TRP A 145 -18.71 4.12 35.36
CA TRP A 145 -19.95 3.44 35.81
C TRP A 145 -21.24 4.27 35.68
N TYR A 146 -21.13 5.61 35.70
CA TYR A 146 -22.25 6.55 35.57
C TYR A 146 -22.50 7.02 34.12
N GLN A 147 -21.67 6.60 33.17
CA GLN A 147 -21.79 6.95 31.76
C GLN A 147 -22.63 5.91 31.02
N ILE A 148 -23.31 6.34 29.97
CA ILE A 148 -24.02 5.42 29.08
C ILE A 148 -22.96 4.63 28.29
N CYS A 149 -23.10 3.30 28.25
CA CYS A 149 -22.35 2.50 27.30
C CYS A 149 -23.04 2.59 25.94
N TRP A 150 -22.42 3.30 24.99
CA TRP A 150 -23.02 3.53 23.67
C TRP A 150 -22.89 2.32 22.74
N VAL A 151 -21.91 1.46 22.99
CA VAL A 151 -21.66 0.25 22.18
C VAL A 151 -22.53 -0.92 22.62
N ASP A 152 -22.91 -0.99 23.89
CA ASP A 152 -23.86 -1.96 24.45
C ASP A 152 -24.87 -1.27 25.38
N LEU A 153 -26.03 -0.94 24.82
CA LEU A 153 -27.13 -0.30 25.55
C LEU A 153 -27.83 -1.25 26.55
N LEU A 154 -27.64 -2.57 26.41
CA LEU A 154 -28.31 -3.58 27.25
C LEU A 154 -27.53 -3.84 28.53
N HIS A 155 -26.21 -3.61 28.55
CA HIS A 155 -25.35 -3.80 29.72
C HIS A 155 -24.61 -2.51 30.12
N PRO A 156 -25.30 -1.47 30.62
CA PRO A 156 -24.71 -0.15 30.85
C PRO A 156 -23.61 -0.10 31.93
N LEU A 157 -23.50 -1.13 32.78
CA LEU A 157 -22.50 -1.22 33.85
C LEU A 157 -21.17 -1.82 33.39
N VAL A 158 -21.14 -2.56 32.28
CA VAL A 158 -19.95 -3.20 31.71
C VAL A 158 -19.93 -2.88 30.22
N CYS A 159 -19.02 -2.00 29.81
CA CYS A 159 -18.95 -1.55 28.43
C CYS A 159 -17.91 -2.36 27.65
N ASP A 160 -18.27 -3.61 27.36
CA ASP A 160 -17.42 -4.51 26.58
C ASP A 160 -17.36 -4.07 25.11
N PRO A 161 -16.23 -4.29 24.41
CA PRO A 161 -16.13 -4.00 22.99
C PRO A 161 -17.13 -4.83 22.18
N VAL A 162 -17.76 -4.20 21.19
CA VAL A 162 -18.68 -4.88 20.27
C VAL A 162 -18.07 -4.93 18.88
N THR A 163 -18.21 -6.06 18.21
CA THR A 163 -17.74 -6.25 16.83
C THR A 163 -18.91 -6.26 15.87
N TYR A 164 -18.79 -5.45 14.82
CA TYR A 164 -19.76 -5.36 13.74
C TYR A 164 -19.14 -5.84 12.44
N THR A 165 -19.89 -6.59 11.65
CA THR A 165 -19.44 -7.15 10.38
C THR A 165 -20.24 -6.53 9.25
N VAL A 166 -19.52 -6.08 8.23
CA VAL A 166 -20.08 -5.43 7.05
C VAL A 166 -19.45 -6.03 5.80
N ASP A 167 -20.30 -6.47 4.87
CA ASP A 167 -19.86 -6.75 3.51
C ASP A 167 -19.99 -5.48 2.68
N VAL A 168 -18.97 -5.22 1.87
CA VAL A 168 -18.87 -4.05 0.99
C VAL A 168 -18.62 -4.55 -0.42
N ALA A 169 -19.45 -4.11 -1.36
CA ALA A 169 -19.19 -4.27 -2.78
C ALA A 169 -19.02 -2.89 -3.40
N LEU A 170 -17.85 -2.59 -3.95
CA LEU A 170 -17.50 -1.31 -4.56
C LEU A 170 -16.96 -1.55 -5.97
N ALA A 171 -17.42 -0.78 -6.95
CA ALA A 171 -16.87 -0.80 -8.30
C ALA A 171 -16.50 0.61 -8.72
N LEU A 172 -15.22 0.83 -8.99
CA LEU A 172 -14.64 2.11 -9.38
C LEU A 172 -14.28 2.05 -10.86
N LYS A 173 -14.77 3.01 -11.65
CA LYS A 173 -14.37 3.21 -13.04
C LYS A 173 -13.14 4.10 -13.09
N GLU A 174 -12.13 3.62 -13.81
CA GLU A 174 -10.86 4.29 -14.03
C GLU A 174 -10.24 4.84 -12.73
N PRO A 175 -10.05 4.01 -11.68
CA PRO A 175 -9.43 4.47 -10.46
C PRO A 175 -7.97 4.85 -10.68
N GLU A 176 -7.50 5.74 -9.82
CA GLU A 176 -6.13 6.20 -9.73
C GLU A 176 -5.67 6.01 -8.28
N VAL A 177 -4.49 5.44 -8.09
CA VAL A 177 -3.85 5.35 -6.77
C VAL A 177 -2.49 6.00 -6.86
N VAL A 178 -2.21 6.95 -5.97
CA VAL A 178 -0.89 7.56 -5.80
C VAL A 178 -0.47 7.42 -4.36
N THR A 179 0.77 7.00 -4.14
CA THR A 179 1.35 6.80 -2.81
C THR A 179 2.69 7.50 -2.72
N SER A 180 2.90 8.22 -1.64
CA SER A 180 4.23 8.71 -1.26
C SER A 180 4.87 7.65 -0.36
N ALA A 181 6.05 7.18 -0.75
CA ALA A 181 6.80 6.17 -0.04
C ALA A 181 8.09 6.77 0.52
N GLN A 182 8.45 6.34 1.72
CA GLN A 182 9.79 6.49 2.28
C GLN A 182 10.50 5.14 2.20
N VAL A 183 11.64 5.10 1.53
CA VAL A 183 12.35 3.87 1.19
C VAL A 183 13.83 4.05 1.44
N ASP A 184 14.36 3.28 2.40
CA ASP A 184 15.80 3.17 2.62
C ASP A 184 16.33 1.97 1.86
N MET A 185 17.22 2.22 0.89
CA MET A 185 17.93 1.17 0.16
C MET A 185 19.43 1.32 0.31
N TYR A 186 20.13 0.19 0.37
CA TYR A 186 21.59 0.16 0.35
C TYR A 186 22.15 0.09 -1.07
N GLN A 187 23.27 0.77 -1.24
CA GLN A 187 24.16 0.68 -2.38
C GLN A 187 25.61 0.55 -1.90
N CYS A 188 26.52 0.18 -2.80
CA CYS A 188 27.94 0.19 -2.56
C CYS A 188 28.44 1.60 -2.26
N ALA A 189 29.25 1.72 -1.21
CA ALA A 189 30.05 2.90 -0.97
C ALA A 189 31.05 3.12 -2.11
N GLU A 190 31.43 4.38 -2.35
CA GLU A 190 32.46 4.70 -3.34
C GLU A 190 33.78 4.01 -3.01
N GLY A 191 34.42 3.41 -4.03
CA GLY A 191 35.71 2.73 -3.87
C GLY A 191 35.63 1.26 -3.44
N ILE A 192 34.44 0.71 -3.24
CA ILE A 192 34.25 -0.72 -2.99
C ILE A 192 34.27 -1.51 -4.29
N SER A 193 35.03 -2.61 -4.31
CA SER A 193 35.12 -3.50 -5.46
C SER A 193 33.77 -4.12 -5.81
N THR A 194 33.47 -4.20 -7.11
CA THR A 194 32.26 -4.86 -7.63
C THR A 194 32.22 -6.37 -7.37
N SER A 195 33.35 -6.96 -6.96
CA SER A 195 33.44 -8.37 -6.54
C SER A 195 32.95 -8.60 -5.11
N VAL A 196 32.74 -7.52 -4.34
CA VAL A 196 32.33 -7.56 -2.92
C VAL A 196 30.91 -7.03 -2.75
N CYS A 197 30.58 -6.00 -3.53
CA CYS A 197 29.30 -5.34 -3.52
C CYS A 197 28.87 -5.07 -4.95
N SER A 198 27.60 -5.29 -5.29
CA SER A 198 27.07 -4.83 -6.57
C SER A 198 25.89 -3.92 -6.36
N ASN A 199 25.82 -2.90 -7.22
CA ASN A 199 24.64 -2.08 -7.31
C ASN A 199 23.69 -2.64 -8.36
N LEU A 200 22.39 -2.53 -8.08
CA LEU A 200 21.39 -2.79 -9.10
C LEU A 200 21.50 -1.72 -10.20
N THR A 201 21.50 -2.14 -11.47
CA THR A 201 21.58 -1.22 -12.62
C THR A 201 20.26 -1.21 -13.37
N VAL A 202 19.85 -0.05 -13.90
CA VAL A 202 18.63 0.00 -14.74
C VAL A 202 18.75 -0.88 -15.99
N THR A 203 19.96 -1.14 -16.45
CA THR A 203 20.23 -2.05 -17.56
C THR A 203 19.81 -3.49 -17.26
N SER A 204 20.04 -4.01 -16.04
CA SER A 204 19.58 -5.35 -15.68
C SER A 204 18.05 -5.42 -15.62
N ILE A 205 17.40 -4.37 -15.12
CA ILE A 205 15.94 -4.24 -15.13
C ILE A 205 15.39 -4.24 -16.57
N LEU A 206 15.97 -3.41 -17.44
CA LEU A 206 15.54 -3.26 -18.83
C LEU A 206 15.72 -4.55 -19.62
N VAL A 207 16.86 -5.24 -19.45
CA VAL A 207 17.10 -6.54 -20.09
C VAL A 207 16.07 -7.56 -19.61
N SER A 208 15.78 -7.62 -18.31
CA SER A 208 14.81 -8.55 -17.76
C SER A 208 13.39 -8.30 -18.27
N VAL A 209 12.96 -7.03 -18.28
CA VAL A 209 11.66 -6.60 -18.83
C VAL A 209 11.54 -6.91 -20.33
N LEU A 210 12.57 -6.62 -21.12
CA LEU A 210 12.53 -6.79 -22.59
C LEU A 210 12.68 -8.25 -23.04
N SER A 211 13.40 -9.07 -22.28
CA SER A 211 13.58 -10.49 -22.59
C SER A 211 12.44 -11.37 -22.09
N GLY A 212 11.46 -10.79 -21.37
CA GLY A 212 10.40 -11.54 -20.70
C GLY A 212 10.94 -12.50 -19.63
N SER A 213 12.15 -12.24 -19.11
CA SER A 213 12.77 -13.03 -18.05
C SER A 213 12.30 -12.54 -16.68
N ASP A 214 12.68 -13.30 -15.66
CA ASP A 214 11.96 -13.38 -14.40
C ASP A 214 12.06 -12.08 -13.58
N LEU A 215 10.99 -11.26 -13.58
CA LEU A 215 10.87 -10.10 -12.66
C LEU A 215 11.10 -10.51 -11.20
N ILE A 216 10.97 -11.80 -10.87
CA ILE A 216 11.30 -12.37 -9.57
C ILE A 216 12.77 -12.13 -9.22
N THR A 217 13.71 -12.28 -10.16
CA THR A 217 15.13 -12.01 -9.88
C THR A 217 15.37 -10.53 -9.58
N ILE A 218 14.69 -9.62 -10.28
CA ILE A 218 14.78 -8.18 -9.96
C ILE A 218 14.18 -7.91 -8.58
N GLU A 219 13.04 -8.52 -8.27
CA GLU A 219 12.38 -8.41 -6.97
C GLU A 219 13.32 -8.86 -5.84
N GLU A 220 13.95 -10.03 -5.97
CA GLU A 220 14.91 -10.55 -5.00
C GLU A 220 16.10 -9.60 -4.80
N GLU A 221 16.66 -9.08 -5.88
CA GLU A 221 17.78 -8.14 -5.83
C GLU A 221 17.40 -6.79 -5.18
N VAL A 222 16.16 -6.33 -5.38
CA VAL A 222 15.66 -5.13 -4.69
C VAL A 222 15.40 -5.42 -3.22
N LEU A 223 14.73 -6.53 -2.90
CA LEU A 223 14.46 -6.94 -1.51
C LEU A 223 15.75 -7.14 -0.71
N LEU A 224 16.81 -7.69 -1.33
CA LEU A 224 18.13 -7.82 -0.71
C LEU A 224 18.67 -6.47 -0.20
N ARG A 225 18.48 -5.41 -0.99
CA ARG A 225 19.02 -4.06 -0.72
C ARG A 225 18.10 -3.17 0.10
N LEU A 226 16.82 -3.49 0.18
CA LEU A 226 15.88 -2.77 1.03
C LEU A 226 16.27 -2.94 2.50
N LYS A 227 16.37 -1.80 3.19
CA LYS A 227 16.57 -1.72 4.63
C LYS A 227 15.25 -1.42 5.33
N SER A 228 14.49 -0.47 4.79
CA SER A 228 13.19 -0.08 5.32
C SER A 228 12.31 0.43 4.18
N ALA A 229 11.00 0.26 4.33
CA ALA A 229 10.02 0.84 3.43
C ALA A 229 8.75 1.16 4.23
N SER A 230 8.13 2.29 3.93
CA SER A 230 6.82 2.66 4.46
C SER A 230 6.12 3.62 3.52
N LEU A 231 4.80 3.67 3.59
CA LEU A 231 4.00 4.68 2.90
C LEU A 231 3.66 5.80 3.86
N THR A 232 3.91 7.03 3.45
CA THR A 232 3.66 8.25 4.23
C THR A 232 2.34 8.91 3.85
N ALA A 233 1.90 8.73 2.60
CA ALA A 233 0.62 9.21 2.11
C ALA A 233 0.05 8.27 1.05
N LEU A 234 -1.27 8.26 0.92
CA LEU A 234 -2.01 7.61 -0.16
C LEU A 234 -3.14 8.53 -0.59
N THR A 235 -3.38 8.59 -1.90
CA THR A 235 -4.51 9.27 -2.50
C THR A 235 -5.16 8.33 -3.49
N LEU A 236 -6.43 8.02 -3.25
CA LEU A 236 -7.30 7.31 -4.18
C LEU A 236 -8.17 8.32 -4.96
N GLY A 237 -8.26 8.12 -6.26
CA GLY A 237 -9.13 8.85 -7.17
C GLY A 237 -9.90 7.89 -8.07
N TRP A 238 -10.96 8.40 -8.70
CA TRP A 238 -11.71 7.69 -9.73
C TRP A 238 -12.49 8.67 -10.62
N ASP A 239 -12.84 8.20 -11.82
CA ASP A 239 -13.77 8.88 -12.71
C ASP A 239 -15.18 8.83 -12.11
N SER A 240 -15.69 7.61 -11.85
CA SER A 240 -16.99 7.39 -11.23
C SER A 240 -17.08 6.06 -10.46
N ILE A 241 -17.99 6.01 -9.49
CA ILE A 241 -18.44 4.78 -8.83
C ILE A 241 -19.60 4.21 -9.62
N THR A 242 -19.46 2.97 -10.10
CA THR A 242 -20.52 2.27 -10.84
C THR A 242 -21.38 1.40 -9.94
N ASN A 243 -20.85 0.97 -8.79
CA ASN A 243 -21.57 0.23 -7.78
C ASN A 243 -21.00 0.52 -6.39
N ILE A 244 -21.86 0.69 -5.40
CA ILE A 244 -21.49 0.67 -3.99
C ILE A 244 -22.66 0.06 -3.21
N ASP A 245 -22.36 -0.95 -2.41
CA ASP A 245 -23.34 -1.64 -1.57
C ASP A 245 -22.71 -2.01 -0.22
N PHE A 246 -23.52 -1.95 0.83
CA PHE A 246 -23.13 -2.25 2.20
C PHE A 246 -24.17 -3.17 2.84
N VAL A 247 -23.73 -4.37 3.24
CA VAL A 247 -24.59 -5.35 3.92
C VAL A 247 -24.09 -5.56 5.34
N PHE A 248 -24.83 -5.05 6.32
CA PHE A 248 -24.52 -5.19 7.74
C PHE A 248 -25.14 -6.46 8.31
N HIS A 249 -24.34 -7.28 8.99
CA HIS A 249 -24.80 -8.58 9.50
C HIS A 249 -25.51 -8.47 10.84
N GLN A 250 -25.16 -7.47 11.65
CA GLN A 250 -25.76 -7.23 12.96
C GLN A 250 -26.74 -6.06 12.91
N THR A 251 -27.81 -6.16 13.71
CA THR A 251 -28.80 -5.09 13.89
C THR A 251 -28.73 -4.55 15.32
N GLY A 252 -28.53 -3.24 15.48
CA GLY A 252 -28.55 -2.56 16.77
C GLY A 252 -28.72 -1.05 16.59
N THR A 253 -29.18 -0.33 17.61
CA THR A 253 -29.50 1.12 17.52
C THR A 253 -28.32 1.98 17.04
N PHE A 254 -27.11 1.66 17.51
CA PHE A 254 -25.87 2.29 17.06
C PHE A 254 -25.62 2.04 15.56
N ILE A 255 -25.81 0.80 15.11
CA ILE A 255 -25.71 0.42 13.70
C ILE A 255 -26.82 1.04 12.86
N THR A 256 -28.05 1.14 13.34
CA THR A 256 -29.10 1.85 12.59
C THR A 256 -28.75 3.33 12.38
N GLN A 257 -28.12 3.98 13.37
CA GLN A 257 -27.66 5.36 13.20
C GLN A 257 -26.46 5.48 12.25
N ILE A 258 -25.49 4.56 12.34
CA ILE A 258 -24.38 4.49 11.39
C ILE A 258 -24.89 4.19 9.98
N ILE A 259 -25.72 3.16 9.81
CA ILE A 259 -26.37 2.80 8.55
C ILE A 259 -27.09 4.03 7.99
N ASN A 260 -27.92 4.73 8.76
CA ASN A 260 -28.61 5.92 8.27
C ASN A 260 -27.67 7.03 7.80
N SER A 261 -26.49 7.15 8.41
CA SER A 261 -25.45 8.10 7.95
C SER A 261 -24.65 7.57 6.75
N LEU A 262 -24.51 6.25 6.60
CA LEU A 262 -23.83 5.57 5.48
C LEU A 262 -24.75 5.38 4.26
N LEU A 263 -26.08 5.38 4.45
CA LEU A 263 -27.09 5.27 3.40
C LEU A 263 -27.05 6.46 2.43
N ASP A 264 -26.48 7.59 2.85
CA ASP A 264 -26.22 8.73 1.97
C ASP A 264 -25.00 8.51 1.05
N PHE A 265 -24.15 7.50 1.30
CA PHE A 265 -23.02 7.12 0.43
C PHE A 265 -23.45 6.25 -0.77
N SER A 266 -24.52 6.66 -1.45
CA SER A 266 -24.88 6.07 -2.74
C SER A 266 -23.87 6.43 -3.83
N ALA A 267 -23.81 5.61 -4.89
CA ALA A 267 -22.96 5.91 -6.04
C ALA A 267 -23.29 7.28 -6.66
N GLU A 268 -24.57 7.65 -6.71
CA GLU A 268 -25.01 8.96 -7.21
C GLU A 268 -24.42 10.11 -6.38
N GLU A 269 -24.51 10.02 -5.06
CA GLU A 269 -24.06 11.09 -4.17
C GLU A 269 -22.53 11.20 -4.14
N LEU A 270 -21.81 10.07 -4.09
CA LEU A 270 -20.35 10.05 -4.14
C LEU A 270 -19.83 10.58 -5.49
N ASN A 271 -20.52 10.31 -6.59
CA ASN A 271 -20.16 10.83 -7.91
C ASN A 271 -20.34 12.34 -8.07
N LYS A 272 -21.13 13.00 -7.21
CA LYS A 272 -21.21 14.48 -7.19
C LYS A 272 -19.93 15.13 -6.68
N LYS A 273 -19.01 14.35 -6.07
CA LYS A 273 -17.75 14.82 -5.47
C LYS A 273 -17.96 15.97 -4.45
N GLY A 274 -19.09 15.93 -3.74
CA GLY A 274 -19.46 16.88 -2.69
C GLY A 274 -18.84 16.55 -1.33
N ASP A 275 -19.50 16.95 -0.24
CA ASP A 275 -18.95 16.74 1.11
C ASP A 275 -18.96 15.26 1.54
N TYR A 276 -19.98 14.50 1.15
CA TYR A 276 -20.02 13.05 1.37
C TYR A 276 -18.82 12.33 0.72
N TYR A 277 -18.45 12.73 -0.50
CA TYR A 277 -17.26 12.21 -1.18
C TYR A 277 -15.98 12.48 -0.38
N LYS A 278 -15.81 13.70 0.15
CA LYS A 278 -14.61 14.07 0.92
C LYS A 278 -14.47 13.23 2.18
N VAL A 279 -15.58 13.03 2.90
CA VAL A 279 -15.58 12.17 4.10
C VAL A 279 -15.27 10.72 3.72
N PHE A 280 -15.91 10.22 2.67
CA PHE A 280 -15.72 8.85 2.21
C PHE A 280 -14.27 8.59 1.76
N ILE A 281 -13.68 9.46 0.95
CA ILE A 281 -12.31 9.29 0.47
C ILE A 281 -11.29 9.42 1.61
N GLU A 282 -11.49 10.34 2.55
CA GLU A 282 -10.57 10.49 3.70
C GLU A 282 -10.51 9.21 4.54
N VAL A 283 -11.66 8.55 4.74
CA VAL A 283 -11.71 7.27 5.46
C VAL A 283 -11.05 6.16 4.63
N LEU A 284 -11.36 6.06 3.34
CA LEU A 284 -10.77 5.05 2.46
C LEU A 284 -9.25 5.19 2.36
N ASP A 285 -8.73 6.40 2.18
CA ASP A 285 -7.30 6.66 2.06
C ASP A 285 -6.56 6.21 3.32
N LYS A 286 -7.10 6.49 4.51
CA LYS A 286 -6.53 6.04 5.79
C LYS A 286 -6.56 4.52 5.94
N LEU A 287 -7.67 3.87 5.57
CA LEU A 287 -7.80 2.41 5.64
C LEU A 287 -6.84 1.72 4.68
N LEU A 288 -6.74 2.20 3.44
CA LEU A 288 -5.82 1.68 2.43
C LEU A 288 -4.36 1.91 2.82
N LEU A 289 -4.03 3.10 3.32
CA LEU A 289 -2.68 3.40 3.81
C LEU A 289 -2.29 2.47 4.98
N SER A 290 -3.21 2.25 5.93
CA SER A 290 -3.00 1.34 7.06
C SER A 290 -2.83 -0.10 6.57
N LEU A 291 -3.67 -0.57 5.64
CA LEU A 291 -3.56 -1.91 5.04
C LEU A 291 -2.22 -2.10 4.34
N LEU A 292 -1.83 -1.19 3.45
CA LEU A 292 -0.59 -1.32 2.69
C LEU A 292 0.63 -1.29 3.60
N ASN A 293 0.67 -0.41 4.61
CA ASN A 293 1.75 -0.40 5.60
C ASN A 293 1.76 -1.67 6.46
N ASN A 294 0.60 -2.23 6.80
CA ASN A 294 0.51 -3.50 7.52
C ASN A 294 1.11 -4.64 6.69
N LEU A 295 0.73 -4.73 5.41
CA LEU A 295 1.29 -5.71 4.49
C LEU A 295 2.79 -5.50 4.24
N ILE A 296 3.27 -4.25 4.13
CA ILE A 296 4.72 -3.98 4.06
C ILE A 296 5.39 -4.52 5.33
N THR A 297 4.87 -4.21 6.50
CA THR A 297 5.46 -4.61 7.78
C THR A 297 5.47 -6.13 7.98
N ASN A 298 4.37 -6.80 7.66
CA ASN A 298 4.16 -8.20 8.00
C ASN A 298 4.57 -9.17 6.88
N ASP A 299 4.46 -8.78 5.61
CA ASP A 299 4.76 -9.65 4.47
C ASP A 299 6.08 -9.28 3.79
N LEU A 300 6.39 -7.98 3.67
CA LEU A 300 7.52 -7.52 2.86
C LEU A 300 8.80 -7.32 3.68
N THR A 301 8.74 -6.64 4.82
CA THR A 301 9.88 -6.37 5.71
C THR A 301 10.64 -7.64 6.13
N PRO A 302 9.99 -8.79 6.39
CA PRO A 302 10.71 -10.03 6.68
C PRO A 302 11.60 -10.53 5.53
N GLN A 303 11.39 -10.06 4.30
CA GLN A 303 12.17 -10.40 3.12
C GLN A 303 13.32 -9.43 2.86
N PHE A 304 13.43 -8.34 3.63
CA PHE A 304 14.47 -7.34 3.46
C PHE A 304 15.83 -7.89 3.89
N GLY A 305 16.79 -7.87 2.97
CA GLY A 305 18.17 -8.30 3.25
C GLY A 305 18.99 -7.23 3.98
N ALA A 306 18.61 -5.96 3.86
CA ALA A 306 19.33 -4.81 4.42
C ALA A 306 20.84 -4.84 4.11
N THR A 307 21.22 -5.23 2.90
CA THR A 307 22.62 -5.36 2.48
C THR A 307 22.84 -5.01 1.01
N CYS A 308 24.03 -4.55 0.68
CA CYS A 308 24.52 -4.36 -0.69
C CYS A 308 25.53 -5.43 -1.13
N LEU A 309 25.83 -6.37 -0.24
CA LEU A 309 26.84 -7.41 -0.45
C LEU A 309 26.31 -8.52 -1.34
N GLU A 310 27.15 -8.98 -2.26
CA GLU A 310 26.85 -10.15 -3.09
C GLU A 310 27.04 -11.43 -2.28
N SER A 311 26.10 -12.36 -2.41
CA SER A 311 26.14 -13.70 -1.80
C SER A 311 26.85 -14.73 -2.67
#